data_AF-A0A5M3X9Q6-F1
#
_entry.id   AF-A0A5M3X9Q6-F1
#
_cell.length_a   1.000
_cell.length_b   1.000
_cell.length_c   1.000
_cell.angle_alpha   90.00
_cell.angle_beta   90.00
_cell.angle_gamma   90.00
#
_symmetry.space_group_name_H-M   'P 1'
#
loop_
_entity.id
_entity.type
_entity.pdbx_description
1 polymer ?
#
loop_
_entity_poly.entity_id
_entity_poly.type
_entity_poly.pdbx_seq_one_letter_code
_entity_poly.pdbx_strand_id
1 'polypeptide(L)'
;MLSRACLPHLKRAPDPHILTLSSPLNLSNRWLGAHPGYMLAKFGMTLATLGLAAEFAADGIAANCLWPRTLIATDAVANILGGDESMRRSRWPEIMVLPPM
;
A
#
# COMPACT_ATOMS: atom_id res chain seq x y z
N MET A 1 9.47 9.13 -6.59
CA MET A 1 10.70 8.83 -7.37
C MET A 1 10.61 7.47 -8.07
N LEU A 2 10.28 6.38 -7.37
CA LEU A 2 10.19 5.03 -7.95
C LEU A 2 9.25 4.93 -9.16
N SER A 3 7.96 5.28 -9.02
CA SER A 3 6.97 5.15 -10.11
C SER A 3 7.39 5.91 -11.37
N ARG A 4 7.98 7.11 -11.20
CA ARG A 4 8.53 7.93 -12.29
C ARG A 4 9.66 7.21 -13.04
N ALA A 5 10.55 6.53 -12.32
CA ALA A 5 11.66 5.81 -12.94
C ALA A 5 11.17 4.54 -13.69
N CYS A 6 10.12 3.89 -13.21
CA CYS A 6 9.57 2.68 -13.83
C CYS A 6 8.69 2.95 -15.06
N LEU A 7 8.12 4.15 -15.19
CA LEU A 7 7.17 4.54 -16.23
C LEU A 7 7.58 4.17 -17.68
N PRO A 8 8.82 4.43 -18.14
CA PRO A 8 9.23 4.05 -19.50
C PRO A 8 9.19 2.53 -19.75
N HIS A 9 9.34 1.72 -18.70
CA HIS A 9 9.27 0.26 -18.79
C HIS A 9 7.83 -0.23 -18.72
N LEU A 10 7.00 0.38 -17.85
CA LEU A 10 5.58 0.07 -17.74
C LEU A 10 4.83 0.32 -19.06
N LYS A 11 5.11 1.44 -19.74
CA LYS A 11 4.50 1.74 -21.06
C LYS A 11 4.79 0.71 -22.16
N ARG A 12 5.77 -0.18 -21.96
CA ARG A 12 6.14 -1.24 -22.91
C ARG A 12 5.75 -2.64 -22.43
N ALA A 13 5.25 -2.77 -21.20
CA ALA A 13 4.88 -4.06 -20.65
C ALA A 13 3.52 -4.51 -21.19
N PRO A 14 3.30 -5.83 -21.35
CA PRO A 14 2.02 -6.35 -21.84
C PRO A 14 0.87 -6.23 -20.82
N ASP A 15 1.19 -6.21 -19.52
CA ASP A 15 0.23 -6.06 -18.42
C ASP A 15 0.86 -5.22 -17.28
N PRO A 16 0.94 -3.88 -17.43
CA PRO A 16 1.64 -3.02 -16.49
C PRO A 16 0.82 -2.71 -15.23
N HIS A 17 1.36 -3.05 -14.06
CA HIS A 17 0.76 -2.74 -12.76
C HIS A 17 1.69 -1.94 -11.85
N ILE A 18 1.14 -0.93 -11.18
CA ILE A 18 1.72 -0.27 -10.02
C ILE A 18 0.89 -0.68 -8.80
N LEU A 19 1.48 -1.47 -7.90
CA LEU A 19 0.84 -1.85 -6.65
C LEU A 19 1.49 -1.13 -5.47
N THR A 20 0.72 -0.34 -4.74
CA THR A 20 1.21 0.44 -3.59
C THR A 20 0.64 -0.10 -2.29
N LEU A 21 1.50 -0.37 -1.30
CA LEU A 21 1.08 -0.83 0.03
C LEU A 21 0.68 0.34 0.93
N SER A 22 -0.51 0.89 0.69
CA SER A 22 -1.05 2.06 1.41
C SER A 22 -2.53 1.89 1.77
N SER A 23 -2.95 2.56 2.84
CA SER A 23 -4.29 2.41 3.41
C SER A 23 -5.35 3.18 2.61
N PRO A 24 -6.62 2.72 2.66
CA PRO A 24 -7.74 3.52 2.15
C PRO A 24 -7.84 4.86 2.87
N LEU A 25 -8.28 5.89 2.14
CA LEU A 25 -8.52 7.20 2.72
C LEU A 25 -9.66 7.12 3.74
N ASN A 26 -9.37 7.44 5.00
CA ASN A 26 -10.34 7.48 6.08
C ASN A 26 -10.13 8.73 6.92
N LEU A 27 -11.05 9.69 6.78
CA LEU A 27 -10.99 11.00 7.42
C LEU A 27 -11.81 11.08 8.71
N SER A 28 -12.13 9.95 9.35
CA SER A 28 -12.82 9.99 10.64
C SER A 28 -11.94 10.66 11.71
N ASN A 29 -12.56 11.41 12.62
CA ASN A 29 -11.86 12.13 13.70
C ASN A 29 -10.97 11.22 14.55
N ARG A 30 -11.37 9.95 14.73
CA ARG A 30 -10.58 8.93 15.43
C ARG A 30 -9.17 8.78 14.84
N TRP A 31 -9.06 8.75 13.51
CA TRP A 31 -7.78 8.53 12.84
C TRP A 31 -6.99 9.82 12.66
N LEU A 32 -7.68 10.93 12.40
CA LEU A 32 -7.08 12.27 12.29
C LEU A 32 -6.33 12.67 13.58
N GLY A 33 -6.88 12.34 14.75
CA GLY A 33 -6.29 12.68 16.05
C GLY A 33 -5.24 11.69 16.58
N ALA A 34 -5.11 10.50 15.99
CA ALA A 34 -4.24 9.45 16.56
C ALA A 34 -2.78 9.61 16.14
N HIS A 35 -2.51 9.61 14.82
CA HIS A 35 -1.14 9.59 14.27
C HIS A 35 -1.04 10.41 12.96
N PRO A 36 -1.12 11.75 13.04
CA PRO A 36 -1.27 12.61 11.86
C PRO A 36 -0.10 12.49 10.86
N GLY A 37 1.15 12.35 11.35
CA GLY A 37 2.32 12.19 10.46
C GLY A 37 2.29 10.88 9.67
N TYR A 38 1.98 9.76 10.33
CA TYR A 38 1.84 8.46 9.67
C TYR A 38 0.68 8.44 8.67
N MET A 39 -0.45 9.06 9.04
CA MET A 39 -1.59 9.23 8.14
C MET A 39 -1.23 10.03 6.90
N LEU A 40 -0.58 11.19 7.05
CA LEU A 40 -0.17 12.01 5.90
C LEU A 40 0.73 11.22 4.96
N ALA A 41 1.69 10.48 5.50
CA ALA A 41 2.58 9.63 4.70
C ALA A 41 1.80 8.55 3.92
N LYS A 42 0.94 7.78 4.60
CA LYS A 42 0.18 6.70 3.95
C LYS A 42 -0.90 7.19 3.00
N PHE A 43 -1.62 8.25 3.35
CA PHE A 43 -2.64 8.84 2.47
C PHE A 43 -2.01 9.55 1.28
N GLY A 44 -0.85 10.18 1.45
CA GLY A 44 -0.08 10.73 0.34
C GLY A 44 0.30 9.67 -0.68
N MET A 45 0.69 8.48 -0.23
CA MET A 45 0.92 7.33 -1.12
C MET A 45 -0.35 6.92 -1.87
N THR A 46 -1.47 6.76 -1.17
CA THR A 46 -2.76 6.40 -1.81
C THR A 46 -3.21 7.43 -2.84
N LEU A 47 -3.14 8.71 -2.50
CA LEU A 47 -3.49 9.80 -3.42
C LEU A 47 -2.57 9.82 -4.65
N ALA A 48 -1.26 9.63 -4.45
CA ALA A 48 -0.33 9.53 -5.56
C ALA A 48 -0.67 8.35 -6.48
N THR A 49 -0.97 7.17 -5.93
CA THR A 49 -1.33 5.98 -6.73
C THR A 49 -2.63 6.18 -7.50
N LEU A 50 -3.66 6.78 -6.90
CA LEU A 50 -4.90 7.12 -7.59
C LEU A 50 -4.67 8.17 -8.69
N GLY A 51 -3.79 9.15 -8.44
CA GLY A 51 -3.37 10.12 -9.45
C GLY A 51 -2.67 9.46 -10.64
N LEU A 52 -1.73 8.54 -10.38
CA LEU A 52 -1.06 7.77 -11.43
C LEU A 52 -2.05 6.91 -12.23
N ALA A 53 -3.03 6.29 -11.56
CA ALA A 53 -4.09 5.52 -12.23
C ALA A 53 -4.88 6.39 -13.22
N ALA A 54 -5.24 7.61 -12.80
CA ALA A 54 -5.95 8.55 -13.65
C ALA A 54 -5.08 9.11 -14.79
N GLU A 55 -3.84 9.49 -14.48
CA GLU A 55 -2.91 10.10 -15.44
C GLU A 55 -2.50 9.15 -16.57
N PHE A 56 -2.26 7.87 -16.25
CA PHE A 56 -1.73 6.89 -17.19
C PHE A 56 -2.75 5.86 -17.66
N ALA A 57 -4.04 6.12 -17.46
CA ALA A 57 -5.12 5.25 -17.92
C ALA A 57 -5.06 4.99 -19.44
N ALA A 58 -4.76 6.03 -20.23
CA ALA A 58 -4.64 5.92 -21.68
C ALA A 58 -3.42 5.10 -22.14
N ASP A 59 -2.39 4.98 -21.29
CA ASP A 59 -1.23 4.12 -21.52
C ASP A 59 -1.49 2.66 -21.07
N GLY A 60 -2.69 2.35 -20.56
CA GLY A 60 -3.05 1.01 -20.08
C GLY A 60 -2.40 0.60 -18.76
N ILE A 61 -1.83 1.55 -18.00
CA ILE A 61 -1.15 1.25 -16.73
C ILE A 61 -2.17 1.18 -15.59
N ALA A 62 -2.35 -0.01 -15.02
CA ALA A 62 -3.17 -0.19 -13.83
C ALA A 62 -2.39 0.25 -12.58
N ALA A 63 -2.97 1.11 -11.74
CA ALA A 63 -2.35 1.53 -10.48
C ALA A 63 -3.33 1.38 -9.31
N ASN A 64 -2.98 0.57 -8.33
CA ASN A 64 -3.88 0.14 -7.26
C ASN A 64 -3.19 0.15 -5.89
N CYS A 65 -3.99 0.26 -4.84
CA CYS A 65 -3.53 0.14 -3.46
C CYS A 65 -3.94 -1.22 -2.87
N LEU A 66 -3.06 -1.82 -2.07
CA LEU A 66 -3.37 -3.01 -1.28
C LEU A 66 -3.05 -2.75 0.19
N TRP A 67 -3.99 -3.11 1.07
CA TRP A 67 -3.86 -2.90 2.50
C TRP A 67 -4.41 -4.08 3.30
N PRO A 68 -3.68 -4.61 4.28
CA PRO A 68 -4.18 -5.70 5.10
C PRO A 68 -5.25 -5.20 6.07
N ARG A 69 -6.27 -6.03 6.32
CA ARG A 69 -7.30 -5.73 7.32
C ARG A 69 -6.79 -5.89 8.76
N THR A 70 -5.80 -6.76 8.96
CA THR A 70 -5.18 -7.08 10.25
C THR A 70 -3.69 -6.73 10.23
N LEU A 71 -3.04 -6.80 11.39
CA LEU A 71 -1.57 -6.76 11.42
C LEU A 71 -1.00 -7.96 10.67
N ILE A 72 0.19 -7.78 10.10
CA ILE A 72 0.94 -8.83 9.39
C ILE A 72 2.19 -9.17 10.19
N ALA A 73 2.38 -10.46 10.47
CA ALA A 73 3.45 -11.00 11.29
C ALA A 73 4.81 -10.79 10.60
N THR A 74 5.41 -9.63 10.83
CA THR A 74 6.71 -9.20 10.30
C THR A 74 7.59 -8.73 11.44
N ASP A 75 8.90 -8.66 11.21
CA ASP A 75 9.85 -8.13 12.20
C ASP A 75 9.52 -6.71 12.65
N ALA A 76 8.92 -5.89 11.77
CA ALA A 76 8.45 -4.57 12.14
C ALA A 76 7.32 -4.63 13.18
N VAL A 77 6.42 -5.61 13.08
CA VAL A 77 5.37 -5.80 14.09
C VAL A 77 5.94 -6.33 15.40
N ALA A 78 6.83 -7.32 15.32
CA ALA A 78 7.50 -7.88 16.49
C ALA A 78 8.31 -6.83 17.26
N ASN A 79 9.04 -5.97 16.55
CA ASN A 79 10.01 -5.07 17.19
C ASN A 79 9.45 -3.68 17.53
N ILE A 80 8.39 -3.21 16.84
CA ILE A 80 7.97 -1.79 16.90
C ILE A 80 6.51 -1.61 17.37
N LEU A 81 5.61 -2.55 17.05
CA LEU A 81 4.15 -2.34 17.17
C LEU A 81 3.48 -3.11 18.32
N GLY A 82 4.25 -3.69 19.24
CA GLY A 82 3.71 -4.32 20.46
C GLY A 82 4.17 -5.76 20.75
N GLY A 83 5.28 -6.21 20.17
CA GLY A 83 5.90 -7.48 20.57
C GLY A 83 5.03 -8.71 20.32
N ASP A 84 5.20 -9.71 21.19
CA ASP A 84 4.53 -11.01 21.06
C ASP A 84 3.01 -10.93 21.07
N GLU A 85 2.41 -9.93 21.74
CA GLU A 85 0.95 -9.76 21.74
C GLU A 85 0.43 -9.36 20.37
N SER A 86 1.07 -8.37 19.73
CA SER A 86 0.74 -7.95 18.37
C SER A 86 1.01 -9.07 17.37
N MET A 87 2.05 -9.87 17.56
CA MET A 87 2.34 -11.05 16.73
C MET A 87 1.25 -12.11 16.83
N ARG A 88 0.76 -12.44 18.04
CA ARG A 88 -0.33 -13.41 18.23
C ARG A 88 -1.65 -13.01 17.56
N ARG A 89 -1.87 -11.72 17.35
CA ARG A 89 -3.08 -11.16 16.69
C ARG A 89 -2.87 -10.88 15.21
N SER A 90 -1.69 -11.16 14.68
CA SER A 90 -1.33 -10.92 13.28
C SER A 90 -1.69 -12.12 12.40
N ARG A 91 -1.78 -11.87 11.09
CA ARG A 91 -1.82 -12.92 10.07
C ARG A 91 -0.47 -13.04 9.38
N TRP A 92 -0.22 -14.19 8.78
CA TRP A 92 1.02 -14.44 8.07
C TRP A 92 1.10 -13.65 6.75
N PRO A 93 2.30 -13.21 6.32
CA PRO A 93 2.50 -12.37 5.13
C PRO A 93 1.90 -12.91 3.83
N GLU A 94 1.75 -14.22 3.71
CA GLU A 94 1.22 -14.92 2.54
C GLU A 94 -0.20 -14.45 2.17
N ILE A 95 -0.96 -13.93 3.12
CA ILE A 95 -2.29 -13.34 2.84
C ILE A 95 -2.22 -12.11 1.91
N MET A 96 -1.06 -11.47 1.83
CA MET A 96 -0.83 -10.30 0.98
C MET A 96 -0.32 -10.67 -0.42
N VAL A 97 -0.13 -11.96 -0.69
CA VAL A 97 0.42 -12.46 -1.95
C VAL A 97 -0.73 -13.10 -2.75
N LEU A 98 -0.73 -12.90 -4.06
CA LEU A 98 -1.64 -13.63 -4.94
C LEU A 98 -1.16 -15.08 -5.05
N PRO A 99 -2.07 -16.08 -5.07
CA PRO A 99 -1.67 -17.46 -5.35
C PRO A 99 -0.98 -17.55 -6.72
N PRO A 100 -0.03 -18.48 -6.90
CA PRO A 100 0.61 -18.68 -8.19
C PRO A 100 -0.44 -18.99 -9.26
N MET A 101 -0.32 -18.31 -10.41
CA MET A 101 -1.12 -18.58 -11.62
C MET A 101 -0.67 -19.83 -12.33
#